data_AF-A0A2H0B7N6-F1
#
_entry.id   AF-A0A2H0B7N6-F1
#
_cell.length_a   1.000
_cell.length_b   1.000
_cell.length_c   1.000
_cell.angle_alpha   90.00
_cell.angle_beta   90.00
_cell.angle_gamma   90.00
#
_symmetry.space_group_name_H-M   'P 1'
#
loop_
_entity.id
_entity.type
_entity.pdbx_description
1 polymer ?
#
loop_
_entity_poly.entity_id
_entity_poly.type
_entity_poly.pdbx_seq_one_letter_code
_entity_poly.pdbx_strand_id
1 'polypeptide(L)'
;MGNFFVYYVTMDKILYSNEQLIDGIRFNNPKILTFIYRHYYPMIENIIINKYKGTTADAKDVFQDSLIVIYEGAISNPPLKIEYSFFTFLATLCKRRMIRKIHRNVNFVSYESEDELLQDSESEISELINKAERIKLYQKHLNEIGEKCRELIKLVLEGYSIKEI
;
A
#
# COMPACT_ATOMS: atom_id res chain seq x y z
N MET A 1 25.93 5.00 -9.71
CA MET A 1 24.46 5.17 -9.65
C MET A 1 23.85 4.83 -8.28
N GLY A 2 24.63 4.77 -7.18
CA GLY A 2 24.10 4.38 -5.85
C GLY A 2 23.57 5.52 -4.96
N ASN A 3 24.00 6.77 -5.18
CA ASN A 3 23.65 7.88 -4.27
C ASN A 3 22.24 8.45 -4.48
N PHE A 4 21.65 8.31 -5.67
CA PHE A 4 20.32 8.86 -5.94
C PHE A 4 19.20 8.08 -5.22
N PHE A 5 19.38 6.78 -5.05
CA PHE A 5 18.41 5.91 -4.37
C PHE A 5 18.45 6.09 -2.84
N VAL A 6 19.65 6.32 -2.27
CA VAL A 6 19.83 6.56 -0.83
C VAL A 6 19.18 7.89 -0.41
N TYR A 7 19.30 8.95 -1.22
CA TYR A 7 18.64 10.24 -0.95
C TYR A 7 17.10 10.14 -0.95
N TYR A 8 16.52 9.29 -1.80
CA TYR A 8 15.07 9.03 -1.81
C TYR A 8 14.59 8.28 -0.56
N VAL A 9 15.43 7.41 0.01
CA VAL A 9 15.07 6.55 1.15
C VAL A 9 15.23 7.28 2.49
N THR A 10 16.12 8.27 2.61
CA THR A 10 16.23 9.13 3.80
C THR A 10 15.09 10.14 3.98
N MET A 11 14.13 10.20 3.04
CA MET A 11 12.97 11.10 3.06
C MET A 11 11.65 10.38 3.39
N ASP A 12 11.66 9.42 4.33
CA ASP A 12 10.43 9.08 5.10
C ASP A 12 10.14 10.16 6.15
N LYS A 13 10.14 11.43 5.71
CA LYS A 13 9.21 12.40 6.24
C LYS A 13 8.00 12.31 5.35
N ILE A 14 6.82 12.16 5.96
CA ILE A 14 5.52 12.36 5.32
C ILE A 14 5.63 13.63 4.45
N LEU A 15 5.84 13.47 3.14
CA LEU A 15 6.18 14.58 2.24
C LEU A 15 4.97 15.50 2.04
N TYR A 16 3.78 14.91 2.17
CA TYR A 16 2.50 15.58 2.03
C TYR A 16 1.56 15.15 3.15
N SER A 17 0.90 16.11 3.80
CA SER A 17 -0.18 15.84 4.75
C SER A 17 -1.39 15.22 4.04
N ASN A 18 -2.32 14.66 4.82
CA ASN A 18 -3.59 14.18 4.30
C ASN A 18 -4.33 15.26 3.49
N GLU A 19 -4.38 16.50 3.99
CA GLU A 19 -5.02 17.60 3.25
C GLU A 19 -4.29 17.88 1.94
N GLN A 20 -2.96 17.91 1.94
CA GLN A 20 -2.18 18.15 0.72
C GLN A 20 -2.36 17.06 -0.34
N LEU A 21 -2.54 15.80 0.09
CA LEU A 21 -2.83 14.69 -0.81
C LEU A 21 -4.24 14.80 -1.40
N ILE A 22 -5.24 15.11 -0.57
CA ILE A 22 -6.63 15.29 -0.99
C ILE A 22 -6.77 16.48 -1.93
N ASP A 23 -6.23 17.64 -1.57
CA ASP A 23 -6.24 18.84 -2.42
C ASP A 23 -5.45 18.60 -3.71
N GLY A 24 -4.33 17.89 -3.62
CA GLY A 24 -3.55 17.51 -4.79
C GLY A 24 -4.35 16.65 -5.78
N ILE A 25 -5.18 15.73 -5.29
CA ILE A 25 -6.13 14.97 -6.13
C ILE A 25 -7.21 15.91 -6.67
N ARG A 26 -7.84 16.72 -5.82
CA ARG A 26 -8.91 17.65 -6.16
C ARG A 26 -8.55 18.58 -7.32
N PHE A 27 -7.33 19.12 -7.29
CA PHE A 27 -6.82 20.07 -8.28
C PHE A 27 -5.96 19.40 -9.37
N ASN A 28 -5.98 18.07 -9.47
CA ASN A 28 -5.23 17.31 -10.48
C ASN A 28 -3.73 17.67 -10.51
N ASN A 29 -3.12 17.85 -9.33
CA ASN A 29 -1.73 18.25 -9.21
C ASN A 29 -0.80 17.09 -9.63
N PRO A 30 -0.01 17.25 -10.71
CA PRO A 30 0.78 16.15 -11.27
C PRO A 30 1.86 15.66 -10.31
N LYS A 31 2.39 16.52 -9.42
CA LYS A 31 3.41 16.12 -8.44
C LYS A 31 2.81 15.19 -7.38
N ILE A 32 1.62 15.52 -6.89
CA ILE A 32 0.92 14.73 -5.88
C ILE A 32 0.46 13.40 -6.47
N LEU A 33 -0.14 13.41 -7.67
CA LEU A 33 -0.53 12.17 -8.33
C LEU A 33 0.69 11.27 -8.59
N THR A 34 1.78 11.82 -9.14
CA THR A 34 3.02 11.05 -9.33
C THR A 34 3.54 10.46 -8.03
N PHE A 35 3.47 11.21 -6.92
CA PHE A 35 3.83 10.70 -5.60
C PHE A 35 2.94 9.53 -5.19
N ILE A 36 1.61 9.67 -5.27
CA ILE A 36 0.64 8.62 -4.93
C ILE A 36 0.90 7.34 -5.74
N TYR A 37 1.10 7.47 -7.05
CA TYR A 37 1.42 6.33 -7.91
C TYR A 37 2.76 5.69 -7.57
N ARG A 38 3.81 6.46 -7.31
CA ARG A 38 5.14 5.89 -7.04
C ARG A 38 5.24 5.24 -5.66
N HIS A 39 4.53 5.77 -4.67
CA HIS A 39 4.69 5.36 -3.28
C HIS A 39 3.60 4.39 -2.81
N TYR A 40 2.34 4.57 -3.24
CA TYR A 40 1.22 3.77 -2.71
C TYR A 40 0.82 2.63 -3.64
N TYR A 41 0.87 2.80 -4.97
CA TYR A 41 0.47 1.74 -5.90
C TYR A 41 1.25 0.42 -5.70
N PRO A 42 2.60 0.41 -5.57
CA PRO A 42 3.33 -0.86 -5.37
C PRO A 42 2.92 -1.61 -4.10
N MET A 43 2.57 -0.87 -3.04
CA MET A 43 2.08 -1.45 -1.79
C MET A 43 0.69 -2.06 -1.97
N ILE A 44 -0.22 -1.34 -2.65
CA ILE A 44 -1.56 -1.84 -2.96
C ILE A 44 -1.48 -3.08 -3.87
N GLU A 45 -0.67 -3.05 -4.92
CA GLU A 45 -0.49 -4.20 -5.82
C GLU A 45 -0.02 -5.44 -5.06
N ASN A 46 0.98 -5.28 -4.19
CA ASN A 46 1.45 -6.37 -3.33
C ASN A 46 0.34 -6.90 -2.41
N ILE A 47 -0.53 -6.04 -1.88
CA ILE A 47 -1.67 -6.46 -1.05
C ILE A 47 -2.69 -7.25 -1.88
N ILE A 48 -3.09 -6.74 -3.05
CA ILE A 48 -4.09 -7.37 -3.91
C ILE A 48 -3.63 -8.74 -4.39
N ILE A 49 -2.36 -8.87 -4.83
CA ILE A 49 -1.82 -10.13 -5.33
C ILE A 49 -1.67 -11.15 -4.18
N ASN A 50 -1.01 -10.76 -3.08
CA ASN A 50 -0.61 -11.73 -2.07
C ASN A 50 -1.71 -12.06 -1.06
N LYS A 51 -2.58 -11.12 -0.71
CA LYS A 51 -3.67 -11.36 0.26
C LYS A 51 -4.96 -11.80 -0.42
N TYR A 52 -5.29 -11.19 -1.55
CA TYR A 52 -6.60 -11.39 -2.20
C TYR A 52 -6.52 -12.26 -3.46
N LYS A 53 -5.36 -12.84 -3.76
CA LYS A 53 -5.12 -13.68 -4.95
C LYS A 53 -5.54 -13.00 -6.26
N GLY A 54 -5.44 -11.67 -6.29
CA GLY A 54 -5.74 -10.87 -7.46
C GLY A 54 -4.58 -10.83 -8.46
N THR A 55 -4.85 -10.26 -9.62
CA THR A 55 -3.86 -10.00 -10.67
C THR A 55 -3.36 -8.55 -10.61
N THR A 56 -2.27 -8.25 -11.32
CA THR A 56 -1.83 -6.87 -11.56
C THR A 56 -2.92 -6.02 -12.21
N ALA A 57 -3.73 -6.60 -13.10
CA ALA A 57 -4.86 -5.90 -13.69
C ALA A 57 -5.92 -5.55 -12.63
N ASP A 58 -6.24 -6.49 -11.74
CA ASP A 58 -7.16 -6.23 -10.62
C ASP A 58 -6.63 -5.12 -9.71
N ALA A 59 -5.33 -5.15 -9.37
CA ALA A 59 -4.69 -4.12 -8.55
C ALA A 59 -4.79 -2.74 -9.18
N LYS A 60 -4.52 -2.64 -10.49
CA LYS A 60 -4.67 -1.39 -11.24
C LYS A 60 -6.10 -0.89 -11.20
N ASP A 61 -7.07 -1.75 -11.51
CA ASP A 61 -8.49 -1.39 -11.54
C ASP A 61 -8.98 -0.88 -10.18
N VAL A 62 -8.75 -1.64 -9.11
CA VAL A 62 -9.23 -1.24 -7.77
C VAL A 62 -8.52 0.02 -7.26
N PHE A 63 -7.26 0.25 -7.64
CA PHE A 63 -6.52 1.45 -7.30
C PHE A 63 -7.08 2.68 -8.01
N GLN A 64 -7.31 2.59 -9.33
CA GLN A 64 -7.91 3.68 -10.11
C GLN A 64 -9.29 4.04 -9.60
N ASP A 65 -10.17 3.05 -9.44
CA ASP A 65 -11.53 3.28 -8.96
C ASP A 65 -11.54 3.89 -7.55
N SER A 66 -10.57 3.53 -6.71
CA SER A 66 -10.41 4.10 -5.38
C SER A 66 -9.93 5.54 -5.41
N LEU A 67 -9.00 5.89 -6.31
CA LEU A 67 -8.62 7.29 -6.53
C LEU A 67 -9.77 8.13 -7.07
N ILE A 68 -10.63 7.58 -7.94
CA ILE A 68 -11.83 8.27 -8.43
C ILE A 68 -12.78 8.59 -7.28
N VAL A 69 -13.03 7.63 -6.37
CA VAL A 69 -13.88 7.87 -5.19
C VAL A 69 -13.29 8.92 -4.26
N ILE A 70 -11.97 8.90 -4.06
CA ILE A 70 -11.29 9.94 -3.27
C ILE A 70 -11.45 11.30 -3.95
N TYR A 71 -11.32 11.38 -5.28
CA TYR A 71 -11.51 12.61 -6.05
C TYR A 71 -12.95 13.15 -5.92
N GLU A 72 -13.96 12.30 -6.08
CA GLU A 72 -15.37 12.65 -5.92
C GLU A 72 -15.65 13.17 -4.50
N GLY A 73 -15.09 12.51 -3.48
CA GLY A 73 -15.13 13.00 -2.11
C GLY A 73 -14.39 14.33 -1.91
N ALA A 74 -13.27 14.56 -2.61
CA ALA A 74 -12.50 15.79 -2.47
C ALA A 74 -13.21 17.01 -3.08
N ILE A 75 -14.03 16.83 -4.11
CA ILE A 75 -14.82 17.90 -4.73
C ILE A 75 -16.21 18.09 -4.12
N SER A 76 -16.63 17.23 -3.19
CA SER A 76 -17.93 17.33 -2.54
C SER A 76 -18.01 18.53 -1.58
N ASN A 77 -19.23 18.83 -1.11
CA ASN A 77 -19.47 19.91 -0.16
C ASN A 77 -20.29 19.40 1.03
N PRO A 78 -19.72 19.28 2.25
CA PRO A 78 -18.33 19.62 2.61
C PRO A 78 -17.31 18.64 2.00
N PRO A 79 -16.08 19.09 1.71
CA PRO A 79 -15.06 18.22 1.11
C PRO A 79 -14.65 17.11 2.09
N LEU A 80 -14.27 15.97 1.52
CA LEU A 80 -13.75 14.81 2.25
C LEU A 80 -12.67 15.22 3.25
N LYS A 81 -12.86 14.79 4.50
CA LYS A 81 -11.86 14.83 5.55
C LYS A 81 -11.59 13.42 6.02
N ILE A 82 -10.32 13.09 6.20
CA ILE A 82 -9.89 11.79 6.69
C ILE A 82 -9.14 11.97 8.02
N GLU A 83 -9.52 11.18 9.02
CA GLU A 83 -8.89 11.20 10.35
C GLU A 83 -7.66 10.26 10.41
N TYR A 84 -7.69 9.21 9.59
CA TYR A 84 -6.60 8.24 9.43
C TYR A 84 -5.63 8.67 8.33
N SER A 85 -4.48 7.98 8.22
CA SER A 85 -3.52 8.24 7.14
C SER A 85 -4.18 8.04 5.76
N PHE A 86 -3.80 8.87 4.79
CA PHE A 86 -4.27 8.74 3.41
C PHE A 86 -4.06 7.34 2.84
N PHE A 87 -2.92 6.70 3.13
CA PHE A 87 -2.65 5.35 2.67
C PHE A 87 -3.62 4.33 3.26
N THR A 88 -3.93 4.42 4.56
CA THR A 88 -4.92 3.55 5.22
C THR A 88 -6.27 3.68 4.53
N PHE A 89 -6.74 4.91 4.31
CA PHE A 89 -8.01 5.16 3.63
C PHE A 89 -8.04 4.58 2.21
N LEU A 90 -7.00 4.83 1.42
CA LEU A 90 -6.85 4.31 0.06
C LEU A 90 -6.82 2.77 0.04
N ALA A 91 -6.07 2.16 0.94
CA ALA A 91 -5.95 0.71 1.04
C ALA A 91 -7.28 0.06 1.44
N THR A 92 -8.05 0.67 2.35
CA THR A 92 -9.38 0.19 2.72
C THR A 92 -10.35 0.24 1.54
N LEU A 93 -10.34 1.33 0.74
CA LEU A 93 -11.16 1.41 -0.48
C LEU A 93 -10.79 0.32 -1.49
N CYS A 94 -9.49 0.07 -1.69
CA CYS A 94 -9.01 -0.98 -2.58
C CYS A 94 -9.43 -2.38 -2.09
N LYS A 95 -9.25 -2.68 -0.79
CA LYS A 95 -9.67 -3.95 -0.15
C LYS A 95 -11.17 -4.17 -0.34
N ARG A 96 -12.00 -3.19 0.01
CA ARG A 96 -13.47 -3.27 -0.12
C ARG A 96 -13.89 -3.60 -1.55
N ARG A 97 -13.29 -2.95 -2.55
CA ARG A 97 -13.56 -3.23 -3.96
C ARG A 97 -13.12 -4.63 -4.36
N MET A 98 -11.94 -5.06 -3.94
CA MET A 98 -11.44 -6.39 -4.25
C MET A 98 -12.33 -7.48 -3.65
N ILE A 99 -12.72 -7.35 -2.38
CA ILE A 99 -13.64 -8.29 -1.71
C ILE A 99 -14.98 -8.35 -2.45
N ARG A 100 -15.55 -7.19 -2.83
CA ARG A 100 -16.78 -7.15 -3.65
C ARG A 100 -16.60 -7.87 -4.99
N LYS A 101 -15.45 -7.71 -5.65
CA LYS A 101 -15.13 -8.42 -6.91
C LYS A 101 -15.07 -9.94 -6.70
N ILE A 102 -14.41 -10.38 -5.62
CA ILE A 102 -14.35 -11.80 -5.23
C ILE A 102 -15.76 -12.32 -4.96
N HIS A 103 -16.54 -11.67 -4.09
CA HIS A 103 -17.89 -12.13 -3.73
C HIS A 103 -18.88 -12.11 -4.89
N ARG A 104 -18.76 -11.16 -5.82
CA ARG A 104 -19.54 -11.16 -7.09
C ARG A 104 -19.21 -12.37 -7.96
N ASN A 105 -17.96 -12.83 -7.96
CA ASN A 105 -17.55 -14.03 -8.68
C ASN A 105 -17.99 -15.34 -7.98
N VAL A 106 -18.37 -15.30 -6.68
CA VAL A 106 -18.74 -16.50 -5.88
C VAL A 106 -20.27 -16.61 -5.62
N ASN A 107 -21.08 -15.63 -6.02
CA ASN A 107 -22.53 -15.45 -5.78
C ASN A 107 -22.93 -14.95 -4.36
N PHE A 108 -23.59 -13.77 -4.36
CA PHE A 108 -24.59 -13.20 -3.45
C PHE A 108 -24.47 -13.22 -1.90
N VAL A 109 -24.56 -12.00 -1.35
CA VAL A 109 -24.90 -11.57 0.03
C VAL A 109 -23.78 -11.56 1.09
N SER A 110 -23.34 -10.35 1.44
CA SER A 110 -23.59 -9.80 2.79
C SER A 110 -23.33 -8.29 2.76
N TYR A 111 -24.29 -7.52 3.26
CA TYR A 111 -24.14 -6.09 3.52
C TYR A 111 -23.42 -5.98 4.86
N GLU A 112 -22.13 -6.30 4.90
CA GLU A 112 -21.31 -6.04 6.08
C GLU A 112 -21.31 -4.53 6.34
N SER A 113 -21.57 -4.18 7.60
CA SER A 113 -21.64 -2.79 8.02
C SER A 113 -20.32 -2.07 7.72
N GLU A 114 -20.38 -0.81 7.30
CA GLU A 114 -19.18 -0.10 6.88
C GLU A 114 -18.11 -0.02 7.98
N ASP A 115 -18.55 0.01 9.25
CA ASP A 115 -17.69 0.11 10.42
C ASP A 115 -16.91 -1.19 10.74
N GLU A 116 -17.52 -2.37 10.61
CA GLU A 116 -16.81 -3.65 10.82
C GLU A 116 -15.71 -3.87 9.78
N LEU A 117 -15.98 -3.51 8.52
CA LEU A 117 -14.99 -3.57 7.45
C LEU A 117 -13.83 -2.58 7.64
N LEU A 118 -14.08 -1.43 8.28
CA LEU A 118 -13.07 -0.42 8.56
C LEU A 118 -12.12 -0.89 9.67
N GLN A 119 -12.66 -1.38 10.79
CA GLN A 119 -11.87 -1.84 11.94
C GLN A 119 -10.96 -3.02 11.58
N ASP A 120 -11.50 -3.99 10.83
CA ASP A 120 -10.73 -5.15 10.38
C ASP A 120 -9.69 -4.78 9.31
N SER A 121 -9.97 -3.76 8.49
CA SER A 121 -8.98 -3.22 7.55
C SER A 121 -7.84 -2.47 8.23
N GLU A 122 -8.11 -1.71 9.30
CA GLU A 122 -7.09 -0.91 9.98
C GLU A 122 -6.02 -1.78 10.65
N SER A 123 -6.44 -2.85 11.33
CA SER A 123 -5.53 -3.84 11.92
C SER A 123 -4.65 -4.51 10.85
N GLU A 124 -5.27 -5.02 9.79
CA GLU A 124 -4.55 -5.71 8.71
C GLU A 124 -3.61 -4.79 7.91
N ILE A 125 -4.00 -3.53 7.70
CA ILE A 125 -3.18 -2.53 7.00
C ILE A 125 -2.01 -2.09 7.90
N SER A 126 -2.25 -1.90 9.20
CA SER A 126 -1.21 -1.60 10.17
C SER A 126 -0.14 -2.70 10.20
N GLU A 127 -0.54 -3.97 10.24
CA GLU A 127 0.39 -5.11 10.15
C GLU A 127 1.19 -5.13 8.85
N LEU A 128 0.55 -4.77 7.73
CA LEU A 128 1.21 -4.70 6.41
C LEU A 128 2.25 -3.57 6.34
N ILE A 129 1.91 -2.38 6.85
CA ILE A 129 2.83 -1.25 6.96
C ILE A 129 4.02 -1.66 7.84
N ASN A 130 3.76 -2.22 9.02
CA ASN A 130 4.79 -2.71 9.93
C ASN A 130 5.68 -3.78 9.29
N LYS A 131 5.12 -4.72 8.52
CA LYS A 131 5.89 -5.75 7.83
C LYS A 131 6.74 -5.16 6.70
N ALA A 132 6.20 -4.22 5.93
CA ALA A 132 6.94 -3.53 4.87
C ALA A 132 8.09 -2.69 5.44
N GLU A 133 7.85 -1.96 6.53
CA GLU A 133 8.87 -1.21 7.28
C GLU A 133 9.95 -2.13 7.83
N ARG A 134 9.58 -3.28 8.39
CA ARG A 134 10.53 -4.30 8.86
C ARG A 134 11.36 -4.85 7.71
N ILE A 135 10.76 -5.23 6.58
CA ILE A 135 11.49 -5.72 5.40
C ILE A 135 12.47 -4.65 4.89
N LYS A 136 12.06 -3.38 4.86
CA LYS A 136 12.90 -2.24 4.46
C LYS A 136 14.06 -2.02 5.44
N LEU A 137 13.82 -2.16 6.75
CA LEU A 137 14.83 -2.09 7.79
C LEU A 137 15.84 -3.25 7.67
N TYR A 138 15.34 -4.47 7.46
CA TYR A 138 16.19 -5.64 7.20
C TYR A 138 17.04 -5.44 5.95
N GLN A 139 16.48 -4.98 4.84
CA GLN A 139 17.22 -4.68 3.62
C GLN A 139 18.29 -3.59 3.82
N LYS A 140 17.98 -2.56 4.60
CA LYS A 140 18.93 -1.49 4.96
C LYS A 140 20.13 -2.07 5.70
N HIS A 141 19.90 -2.87 6.74
CA HIS A 141 20.98 -3.48 7.51
C HIS A 141 21.71 -4.59 6.75
N LEU A 142 21.04 -5.36 5.90
CA LEU A 142 21.68 -6.35 5.04
C LEU A 142 22.63 -5.73 4.02
N ASN A 143 22.36 -4.49 3.59
CA ASN A 143 23.26 -3.73 2.73
C ASN A 143 24.52 -3.23 3.46
N GLU A 144 24.51 -3.19 4.80
CA GLU A 144 25.65 -2.80 5.65
C GLU A 144 26.56 -3.98 6.01
N ILE A 145 26.10 -5.22 5.80
CA ILE A 145 26.88 -6.44 6.06
C ILE A 145 27.56 -6.91 4.76
N GLY A 146 28.83 -7.35 4.87
CA GLY A 146 29.66 -7.82 3.74
C GLY A 146 29.01 -8.94 2.91
N GLU A 147 29.35 -9.00 1.61
CA GLU A 147 28.61 -9.75 0.59
C GLU A 147 28.30 -11.21 0.94
N LYS A 148 29.24 -11.93 1.56
CA LYS A 148 29.07 -13.35 1.91
C LYS A 148 27.99 -13.62 2.95
N CYS A 149 27.78 -12.73 3.92
CA CYS A 149 26.72 -12.89 4.92
C CYS A 149 25.35 -12.50 4.36
N ARG A 150 25.30 -11.58 3.39
CA ARG A 150 24.08 -11.15 2.71
C ARG A 150 23.45 -12.28 1.91
N GLU A 151 24.28 -13.06 1.22
CA GLU A 151 23.84 -14.20 0.41
C GLU A 151 23.29 -15.32 1.29
N LEU A 152 23.95 -15.65 2.40
CA LEU A 152 23.48 -16.61 3.39
C LEU A 152 22.13 -16.22 4.01
N ILE A 153 21.94 -14.95 4.37
CA ILE A 153 20.68 -14.50 4.98
C ILE A 153 19.54 -14.47 3.96
N LYS A 154 19.81 -14.15 2.69
CA LYS A 154 18.81 -14.28 1.61
C LYS A 154 18.35 -15.72 1.44
N LEU A 155 19.28 -16.67 1.39
CA LEU A 155 18.97 -18.09 1.26
C LEU A 155 18.12 -18.61 2.44
N VAL A 156 18.42 -18.18 3.66
CA VAL A 156 17.61 -18.55 4.85
C VAL A 156 16.22 -17.92 4.82
N LEU A 157 16.09 -16.67 4.34
CA LEU A 157 14.79 -15.98 4.21
C LEU A 157 13.92 -16.52 3.07
N GLU A 158 14.54 -17.08 2.04
CA GLU A 158 13.88 -17.77 0.91
C GLU A 158 13.44 -19.21 1.27
N GLY A 159 13.74 -19.68 2.49
CA GLY A 159 13.23 -20.93 3.05
C GLY A 159 14.18 -22.12 2.98
N TYR A 160 15.46 -21.92 2.68
CA TYR A 160 16.45 -22.99 2.70
C TYR A 160 16.95 -23.30 4.12
N SER A 161 17.04 -24.58 4.46
CA SER A 161 17.53 -25.05 5.76
C SER A 161 19.05 -25.11 5.80
N ILE A 162 19.64 -24.64 6.91
CA ILE A 162 21.11 -24.59 7.17
C ILE A 162 21.80 -25.97 7.05
N LYS A 163 21.06 -27.07 6.99
CA LYS A 163 21.62 -28.43 6.82
C LYS A 163 22.05 -28.78 5.39
N GLU A 164 21.83 -27.91 4.41
CA GLU A 164 22.23 -28.13 3.01
C GLU A 164 23.30 -27.15 2.51
N ILE A 165 23.90 -26.36 3.42
CA ILE A 165 25.04 -25.46 3.14
C ILE A 165 26.29 -25.98 3.86
#